data_AF-A0A3N5XNN8-F1
#
_entry.id   AF-A0A3N5XNN8-F1
#
_cell.length_a   1.000
_cell.length_b   1.000
_cell.length_c   1.000
_cell.angle_alpha   90.00
_cell.angle_beta   90.00
_cell.angle_gamma   90.00
#
_symmetry.space_group_name_H-M   'P 1'
#
loop_
_entity.id
_entity.type
_entity.pdbx_description
1 polymer ?
#
loop_
_entity_poly.entity_id
_entity_poly.type
_entity_poly.pdbx_seq_one_letter_code
_entity_poly.pdbx_strand_id
1 'polypeptide(L)'
;MRRWVLVLGPLLALLTVCLVRAEVPDSLRLNVPFQPAWDAMLEVLKARDMEVEQADRAKGTVVTVYREYSSGPMTDSHISKIGVKPKLIDAEWVKVQYRFEVEIQVIEARVTVVTADAKIKALKRDFLGTQTWVEIPTNGELETDLLTGFGKQLFGERFELTKRKKGFWEREPRYVPDSEQTIPKVVGPERPTPP
;
A
#
# COMPACT_ATOMS: atom_id res chain seq x y z
N MET A 1 -56.42 3.83 38.15
CA MET A 1 -56.57 4.39 36.80
C MET A 1 -55.24 4.95 36.34
N ARG A 2 -54.79 4.61 35.12
CA ARG A 2 -53.89 5.36 34.20
C ARG A 2 -52.52 5.84 34.73
N ARG A 3 -51.39 5.70 34.03
CA ARG A 3 -51.06 5.21 32.69
C ARG A 3 -49.52 5.04 32.70
N TRP A 4 -49.04 3.83 32.44
CA TRP A 4 -47.63 3.59 32.13
C TRP A 4 -47.37 4.09 30.71
N VAL A 5 -46.36 4.93 30.51
CA VAL A 5 -45.87 5.29 29.18
C VAL A 5 -44.49 4.65 29.04
N LEU A 6 -44.48 3.47 28.42
CA LEU A 6 -43.30 2.87 27.83
C LEU A 6 -42.92 3.73 26.63
N VAL A 7 -41.81 4.48 26.73
CA VAL A 7 -41.18 5.08 25.55
C VAL A 7 -40.17 4.06 25.04
N LEU A 8 -40.56 3.38 23.95
CA LEU A 8 -39.69 2.60 23.08
C LEU A 8 -38.71 3.51 22.33
N GLY A 9 -37.41 3.21 22.44
CA GLY A 9 -36.40 3.36 21.36
C GLY A 9 -35.94 4.79 21.00
N PRO A 10 -34.80 4.93 20.28
CA PRO A 10 -34.31 3.96 19.29
C PRO A 10 -32.83 3.55 19.40
N LEU A 11 -32.61 2.36 18.83
CA LEU A 11 -31.48 1.89 18.04
C LEU A 11 -30.04 2.29 18.43
N LEU A 12 -29.30 1.24 18.76
CA LEU A 12 -27.94 0.98 18.33
C LEU A 12 -27.58 1.70 17.02
N ALA A 13 -26.58 2.58 17.09
CA ALA A 13 -25.65 2.81 16.00
C ALA A 13 -24.27 2.40 16.50
N LEU A 14 -23.98 1.08 16.49
CA LEU A 14 -22.59 0.64 16.48
C LEU A 14 -22.01 1.09 15.13
N LEU A 15 -21.26 2.19 15.16
CA LEU A 15 -20.30 2.53 14.12
C LEU A 15 -19.25 1.41 14.09
N THR A 16 -19.52 0.35 13.33
CA THR A 16 -18.46 -0.50 12.80
C THR A 16 -17.68 0.37 11.81
N VAL A 17 -16.67 1.06 12.34
CA VAL A 17 -15.53 1.49 11.55
C VAL A 17 -14.94 0.20 11.00
N CYS A 18 -15.32 -0.15 9.77
CA CYS A 18 -14.54 -1.07 8.96
C CYS A 18 -13.17 -0.41 8.82
N LEU A 19 -12.27 -0.71 9.75
CA LEU A 19 -10.84 -0.49 9.56
C LEU A 19 -10.51 -1.27 8.29
N VAL A 20 -10.45 -0.57 7.16
CA VAL A 20 -9.85 -1.12 5.96
C VAL A 20 -8.45 -1.51 6.40
N ARG A 21 -8.24 -2.82 6.53
CA ARG A 21 -6.99 -3.38 7.00
C ARG A 21 -5.95 -3.00 5.96
N ALA A 22 -5.16 -1.98 6.26
CA ALA A 22 -4.01 -1.61 5.45
C ALA A 22 -3.19 -2.87 5.22
N GLU A 23 -2.96 -3.25 3.96
CA GLU A 23 -2.16 -4.41 3.55
C GLU A 23 -0.66 -4.13 3.77
N VAL A 24 -0.30 -3.54 4.92
CA VAL A 24 1.10 -3.26 5.29
C VAL A 24 1.85 -4.59 5.35
N PRO A 25 3.04 -4.71 4.72
CA PRO A 25 3.80 -5.94 4.74
C PRO A 25 4.21 -6.32 6.16
N ASP A 26 4.25 -7.63 6.41
CA ASP A 26 4.79 -8.15 7.66
C ASP A 26 6.27 -7.75 7.82
N SER A 27 6.71 -7.58 9.07
CA SER A 27 8.10 -7.28 9.40
C SER A 27 9.05 -8.34 8.83
N LEU A 28 10.14 -7.91 8.22
CA LEU A 28 11.12 -8.79 7.57
C LEU A 28 12.13 -9.31 8.59
N ARG A 29 12.06 -10.61 8.90
CA ARG A 29 13.04 -11.28 9.78
C ARG A 29 14.23 -11.80 8.96
N LEU A 30 15.43 -11.35 9.31
CA LEU A 30 16.66 -11.66 8.61
C LEU A 30 17.69 -12.33 9.52
N ASN A 31 18.46 -13.28 8.97
CA ASN A 31 19.63 -13.86 9.63
C ASN A 31 20.88 -13.04 9.30
N VAL A 32 20.84 -11.75 9.62
CA VAL A 32 21.93 -10.80 9.45
C VAL A 32 22.10 -10.03 10.77
N PRO A 33 23.33 -9.78 11.24
CA PRO A 33 23.57 -8.92 12.40
C PRO A 33 23.01 -7.51 12.20
N PHE A 34 22.85 -6.76 13.29
CA PHE A 34 22.34 -5.39 13.24
C PHE A 34 23.15 -4.47 12.33
N GLN A 35 24.48 -4.52 12.42
CA GLN A 35 25.33 -3.54 11.75
C GLN A 35 25.19 -3.58 10.22
N PRO A 36 25.32 -4.73 9.55
CA PRO A 36 25.12 -4.78 8.10
C PRO A 36 23.69 -4.44 7.68
N ALA A 37 22.68 -4.80 8.48
CA ALA A 37 21.29 -4.46 8.20
C ALA A 37 21.04 -2.95 8.27
N TRP A 38 21.63 -2.28 9.27
CA TRP A 38 21.56 -0.84 9.44
C TRP A 38 22.21 -0.09 8.26
N ASP A 39 23.44 -0.46 7.92
CA ASP A 39 24.19 0.19 6.85
C ASP A 39 23.51 0.00 5.49
N ALA A 40 23.03 -1.21 5.20
CA ALA A 40 22.30 -1.49 3.96
C ALA A 40 20.97 -0.72 3.85
N MET A 41 20.24 -0.53 4.95
CA MET A 41 19.01 0.26 4.94
C MET A 41 19.30 1.74 4.63
N LEU A 42 20.35 2.31 5.23
CA LEU A 42 20.76 3.69 4.92
C LEU A 42 21.20 3.85 3.46
N GLU A 43 21.90 2.86 2.91
CA GLU A 43 22.26 2.84 1.49
C GLU A 43 21.04 2.80 0.58
N VAL A 44 20.02 1.99 0.92
CA VAL A 44 18.78 1.89 0.15
C VAL A 44 18.00 3.21 0.18
N LEU A 45 17.90 3.85 1.34
CA LEU A 45 17.28 5.17 1.47
C LEU A 45 18.02 6.22 0.64
N LYS A 46 19.35 6.22 0.71
CA LYS A 46 20.21 7.13 -0.08
C LYS A 46 20.08 6.87 -1.59
N ALA A 47 20.07 5.62 -2.02
CA ALA A 47 19.93 5.23 -3.43
C ALA A 47 18.56 5.63 -4.01
N ARG A 48 17.56 5.81 -3.15
CA ARG A 48 16.21 6.28 -3.52
C ARG A 48 16.09 7.80 -3.42
N ASP A 49 17.17 8.54 -3.18
CA ASP A 49 17.15 9.99 -2.92
C ASP A 49 16.22 10.39 -1.76
N MET A 50 16.15 9.54 -0.71
CA MET A 50 15.40 9.85 0.51
C MET A 50 16.34 10.47 1.54
N GLU A 51 16.04 11.71 1.92
CA GLU A 51 16.77 12.41 2.98
C GLU A 51 16.34 11.89 4.36
N VAL A 52 17.32 11.59 5.21
CA VAL A 52 17.09 11.10 6.57
C VAL A 52 17.01 12.27 7.53
N GLU A 53 15.84 12.44 8.16
CA GLU A 53 15.58 13.49 9.15
C GLU A 53 16.18 13.11 10.51
N GLN A 54 15.96 11.85 10.92
CA GLN A 54 16.42 11.34 12.20
C GLN A 54 16.88 9.89 12.04
N ALA A 55 18.07 9.58 12.57
CA ALA A 55 18.59 8.22 12.65
C ALA A 55 19.11 7.96 14.07
N ASP A 56 18.36 7.20 14.84
CA ASP A 56 18.77 6.77 16.18
C ASP A 56 19.20 5.31 16.12
N ARG A 57 20.52 5.11 16.08
CA ARG A 57 21.13 3.78 16.01
C ARG A 57 20.93 2.97 17.28
N ALA A 58 20.79 3.62 18.45
CA ALA A 58 20.60 2.91 19.70
C ALA A 58 19.19 2.33 19.80
N LYS A 59 18.19 3.04 19.26
CA LYS A 59 16.81 2.57 19.16
C LYS A 59 16.54 1.72 17.91
N GLY A 60 17.42 1.79 16.92
CA GLY A 60 17.22 1.12 15.64
C GLY A 60 16.18 1.81 14.76
N THR A 61 15.93 3.11 14.95
CA THR A 61 14.88 3.85 14.23
C THR A 61 15.46 4.83 13.21
N VAL A 62 14.92 4.83 12.00
CA VAL A 62 15.26 5.78 10.92
C VAL A 62 13.98 6.44 10.42
N VAL A 63 13.95 7.76 10.42
CA VAL A 63 12.82 8.57 9.93
C VAL A 63 13.31 9.45 8.79
N THR A 64 12.60 9.43 7.67
CA THR A 64 12.92 10.27 6.52
C THR A 64 12.11 11.56 6.52
N VAL A 65 12.61 12.56 5.78
CA VAL A 65 11.87 13.78 5.48
C VAL A 65 10.68 13.46 4.56
N TYR A 66 9.63 14.27 4.62
CA TYR A 66 8.52 14.19 3.67
C TYR A 66 8.97 14.55 2.26
N ARG A 67 8.77 13.61 1.34
CA ARG A 67 9.06 13.78 -0.09
C ARG A 67 7.77 13.86 -0.89
N GLU A 68 7.75 14.73 -1.90
CA GLU A 68 6.67 14.79 -2.88
C GLU A 68 6.67 13.53 -3.77
N TYR A 69 5.56 12.80 -3.75
CA TYR A 69 5.35 11.64 -4.62
C TYR A 69 4.70 12.04 -5.94
N SER A 70 3.71 12.94 -5.88
CA SER A 70 3.04 13.47 -7.07
C SER A 70 2.38 14.81 -6.76
N SER A 71 2.29 15.65 -7.79
CA SER A 71 1.52 16.88 -7.77
C SER A 71 0.81 17.08 -9.10
N GLY A 72 -0.36 17.74 -9.05
CA GLY A 72 -1.15 18.09 -10.23
C GLY A 72 -2.38 17.21 -10.47
N PRO A 73 -2.94 17.19 -11.70
CA PRO A 73 -4.28 16.66 -11.97
C PRO A 73 -4.37 15.13 -11.84
N MET A 74 -3.24 14.42 -11.92
CA MET A 74 -3.20 12.96 -11.79
C MET A 74 -2.97 12.46 -10.36
N THR A 75 -2.88 13.37 -9.38
CA THR A 75 -2.60 13.03 -7.97
C THR A 75 -3.57 11.99 -7.43
N ASP A 76 -4.85 12.06 -7.83
CA ASP A 76 -5.87 11.08 -7.43
C ASP A 76 -5.53 9.64 -7.87
N SER A 77 -5.03 9.48 -9.09
CA SER A 77 -4.58 8.18 -9.60
C SER A 77 -3.32 7.70 -8.87
N HIS A 78 -2.40 8.61 -8.56
CA HIS A 78 -1.18 8.30 -7.83
C HIS A 78 -1.46 7.84 -6.38
N ILE A 79 -2.37 8.51 -5.67
CA ILE A 79 -2.81 8.10 -4.33
C ILE A 79 -3.35 6.67 -4.36
N SER A 80 -4.15 6.32 -5.37
CA SER A 80 -4.72 4.96 -5.48
C SER A 80 -3.68 3.84 -5.61
N LYS A 81 -2.45 4.17 -6.03
CA LYS A 81 -1.35 3.20 -6.14
C LYS A 81 -0.64 2.95 -4.81
N ILE A 82 -0.64 3.91 -3.89
CA ILE A 82 0.16 3.88 -2.66
C ILE A 82 -0.69 3.85 -1.38
N GLY A 83 -2.00 4.09 -1.47
CA GLY A 83 -2.86 4.17 -0.31
C GLY A 83 -4.32 3.87 -0.61
N VAL A 84 -5.10 3.69 0.45
CA VAL A 84 -6.53 3.53 0.38
C VAL A 84 -7.18 4.90 0.30
N LYS A 85 -7.67 5.24 -0.89
CA LYS A 85 -8.25 6.55 -1.18
C LYS A 85 -9.52 6.82 -0.36
N PRO A 86 -9.57 7.88 0.45
CA PRO A 86 -10.83 8.39 0.98
C PRO A 86 -11.64 9.05 -0.15
N LYS A 87 -12.94 8.78 -0.23
CA LYS A 87 -13.82 9.41 -1.21
C LYS A 87 -14.01 10.89 -0.84
N LEU A 88 -13.67 11.77 -1.78
CA LEU A 88 -13.96 13.20 -1.70
C LEU A 88 -15.28 13.49 -2.43
N ILE A 89 -16.14 14.34 -1.84
CA ILE A 89 -17.42 14.73 -2.45
C ILE A 89 -17.22 16.01 -3.28
N ASP A 90 -16.71 17.08 -2.66
CA ASP A 90 -16.53 18.40 -3.28
C ASP A 90 -15.09 18.94 -3.14
N ALA A 91 -14.11 18.07 -3.34
CA ALA A 91 -12.71 18.43 -3.21
C ALA A 91 -11.82 17.64 -4.15
N GLU A 92 -10.62 18.19 -4.40
CA GLU A 92 -9.61 17.57 -5.25
C GLU A 92 -8.30 17.37 -4.51
N TRP A 93 -7.57 16.33 -4.90
CA TRP A 93 -6.20 16.10 -4.44
C TRP A 93 -5.24 16.89 -5.30
N VAL A 94 -4.47 17.78 -4.67
CA VAL A 94 -3.52 18.65 -5.37
C VAL A 94 -2.11 18.09 -5.33
N LYS A 95 -1.71 17.58 -4.16
CA LYS A 95 -0.37 17.05 -3.90
C LYS A 95 -0.44 15.85 -2.98
N VAL A 96 0.54 14.96 -3.10
CA VAL A 96 0.74 13.86 -2.16
C VAL A 96 2.22 13.75 -1.81
N GLN A 97 2.48 13.59 -0.52
CA GLN A 97 3.79 13.43 0.06
C GLN A 97 3.82 12.21 0.95
N TYR A 98 5.00 11.64 1.14
CA TYR A 98 5.19 10.50 2.02
C TYR A 98 6.53 10.58 2.72
N ARG A 99 6.64 9.88 3.84
CA ARG A 99 7.90 9.58 4.52
C ARG A 99 7.91 8.13 4.98
N PHE A 100 9.10 7.60 5.22
CA PHE A 100 9.27 6.31 5.84
C PHE A 100 9.68 6.44 7.30
N GLU A 101 9.09 5.57 8.12
CA GLU A 101 9.50 5.28 9.47
C GLU A 101 9.95 3.82 9.48
N VAL A 102 11.27 3.60 9.64
CA VAL A 102 11.88 2.28 9.62
C VAL A 102 12.37 1.94 11.01
N GLU A 103 12.12 0.72 11.44
CA GLU A 103 12.55 0.18 12.72
C GLU A 103 13.32 -1.12 12.50
N ILE A 104 14.52 -1.19 13.06
CA ILE A 104 15.44 -2.32 12.98
C ILE A 104 15.68 -2.82 14.39
N GLN A 105 15.07 -3.95 14.73
CA GLN A 105 15.19 -4.57 16.04
C GLN A 105 16.12 -5.78 16.00
N VAL A 106 16.86 -6.00 17.08
CA VAL A 106 17.70 -7.18 17.25
C VAL A 106 16.96 -8.18 18.12
N ILE A 107 16.65 -9.36 17.58
CA ILE A 107 16.09 -10.47 18.36
C ILE A 107 17.22 -11.31 18.95
N GLU A 108 18.21 -11.64 18.12
CA GLU A 108 19.38 -12.44 18.49
C GLU A 108 20.63 -11.82 17.87
N ALA A 109 21.83 -12.22 18.32
CA ALA A 109 23.09 -11.65 17.85
C ALA A 109 23.27 -11.65 16.31
N ARG A 110 22.59 -12.57 15.60
CA ARG A 110 22.59 -12.67 14.13
C ARG A 110 21.20 -12.55 13.51
N VAL A 111 20.16 -12.26 14.31
CA VAL A 111 18.79 -12.20 13.82
C VAL A 111 18.22 -10.82 14.07
N THR A 112 17.89 -10.14 12.98
CA THR A 112 17.30 -8.80 12.99
C THR A 112 15.90 -8.84 12.39
N VAL A 113 15.04 -7.96 12.87
CA VAL A 113 13.72 -7.71 12.28
C VAL A 113 13.68 -6.28 11.80
N VAL A 114 13.28 -6.12 10.54
CA VAL A 114 13.16 -4.83 9.89
C VAL A 114 11.69 -4.59 9.58
N THR A 115 11.15 -3.52 10.13
CA THR A 115 9.79 -3.04 9.89
C THR A 115 9.88 -1.71 9.17
N ALA A 116 9.07 -1.52 8.14
CA ALA A 116 8.96 -0.26 7.42
C ALA A 116 7.49 0.17 7.43
N ASP A 117 7.25 1.44 7.73
CA ASP A 117 5.93 2.05 7.72
C ASP A 117 5.97 3.33 6.88
N ALA A 118 5.07 3.46 5.89
CA ALA A 118 4.99 4.66 5.07
C ALA A 118 3.86 5.57 5.58
N LYS A 119 4.24 6.76 6.03
CA LYS A 119 3.28 7.80 6.40
C LYS A 119 2.98 8.67 5.19
N ILE A 120 1.75 8.59 4.69
CA ILE A 120 1.30 9.32 3.49
C ILE A 120 0.41 10.48 3.90
N LYS A 121 0.67 11.66 3.33
CA LYS A 121 -0.14 12.87 3.49
C LYS A 121 -0.51 13.42 2.13
N ALA A 122 -1.78 13.76 1.95
CA ALA A 122 -2.26 14.39 0.73
C ALA A 122 -2.88 15.74 1.01
N LEU A 123 -2.61 16.69 0.13
CA LEU A 123 -3.17 18.03 0.16
C LEU A 123 -4.52 18.01 -0.56
N LYS A 124 -5.59 18.16 0.22
CA LYS A 124 -6.95 18.33 -0.25
C LYS A 124 -7.21 19.82 -0.47
N ARG A 125 -7.80 20.17 -1.61
CA ARG A 125 -8.34 21.51 -1.89
C ARG A 125 -9.86 21.43 -2.01
N ASP A 126 -10.54 22.17 -1.15
CA ASP A 126 -12.00 22.30 -1.18
C ASP A 126 -12.45 23.28 -2.27
N PHE A 127 -13.72 23.23 -2.65
CA PHE A 127 -14.33 24.17 -3.61
C PHE A 127 -14.10 25.65 -3.25
N LEU A 128 -14.07 25.98 -1.95
CA LEU A 128 -13.79 27.32 -1.45
C LEU A 128 -12.31 27.73 -1.53
N GLY A 129 -11.44 26.85 -2.05
CA GLY A 129 -10.01 27.08 -2.21
C GLY A 129 -9.18 26.80 -0.95
N THR A 130 -9.80 26.42 0.16
CA THR A 130 -9.10 26.03 1.40
C THR A 130 -8.28 24.77 1.16
N GLN A 131 -7.01 24.78 1.60
CA GLN A 131 -6.08 23.68 1.45
C GLN A 131 -5.79 23.04 2.81
N THR A 132 -5.98 21.72 2.92
CA THR A 132 -5.77 20.97 4.15
C THR A 132 -4.99 19.68 3.89
N TRP A 133 -4.03 19.39 4.76
CA TRP A 133 -3.30 18.12 4.71
C TRP A 133 -4.09 17.04 5.43
N VAL A 134 -4.33 15.93 4.74
CA VAL A 134 -5.07 14.77 5.24
C VAL A 134 -4.15 13.55 5.19
N GLU A 135 -4.14 12.77 6.27
CA GLU A 135 -3.39 11.51 6.33
C GLU A 135 -4.13 10.43 5.56
N ILE A 136 -3.40 9.70 4.72
CA ILE A 136 -3.95 8.60 3.92
C ILE A 136 -3.40 7.29 4.47
N PRO A 137 -4.28 6.31 4.78
CA PRO A 137 -3.83 4.98 5.13
C PRO A 137 -3.11 4.32 3.95
N THR A 138 -1.90 3.82 4.21
CA THR A 138 -1.08 3.10 3.23
C THR A 138 -1.75 1.78 2.79
N ASN A 139 -1.46 1.35 1.57
CA ASN A 139 -1.85 0.03 1.06
C ASN A 139 -0.70 -0.99 1.14
N GLY A 140 0.45 -0.61 1.73
CA GLY A 140 1.62 -1.49 1.87
C GLY A 140 2.54 -1.55 0.63
N GLU A 141 2.21 -0.87 -0.47
CA GLU A 141 3.01 -0.92 -1.70
C GLU A 141 4.37 -0.24 -1.54
N LEU A 142 4.41 0.92 -0.86
CA LEU A 142 5.66 1.66 -0.64
C LEU A 142 6.61 0.92 0.30
N GLU A 143 6.06 0.30 1.34
CA GLU A 143 6.76 -0.51 2.33
C GLU A 143 7.28 -1.79 1.69
N THR A 144 6.45 -2.46 0.89
CA THR A 144 6.84 -3.67 0.16
C THR A 144 7.98 -3.37 -0.81
N ASP A 145 7.88 -2.27 -1.54
CA ASP A 145 8.93 -1.84 -2.46
C ASP A 145 10.23 -1.51 -1.72
N LEU A 146 10.16 -0.77 -0.60
CA LEU A 146 11.33 -0.44 0.22
C LEU A 146 12.01 -1.70 0.76
N LEU A 147 11.25 -2.61 1.38
CA LEU A 147 11.77 -3.86 1.93
C LEU A 147 12.31 -4.78 0.84
N THR A 148 11.73 -4.74 -0.37
CA THR A 148 12.27 -5.48 -1.53
C THR A 148 13.61 -4.92 -1.97
N GLY A 149 13.73 -3.60 -2.10
CA GLY A 149 15.01 -2.95 -2.39
C GLY A 149 16.07 -3.26 -1.33
N PHE A 150 15.67 -3.26 -0.05
CA PHE A 150 16.54 -3.62 1.06
C PHE A 150 17.01 -5.07 1.01
N GLY A 151 16.12 -6.03 0.79
CA GLY A 151 16.51 -7.42 0.65
C GLY A 151 17.38 -7.67 -0.59
N LYS A 152 17.16 -6.94 -1.69
CA LYS A 152 18.05 -6.97 -2.86
C LYS A 152 19.44 -6.43 -2.55
N GLN A 153 19.55 -5.36 -1.76
CA GLN A 153 20.84 -4.83 -1.32
C GLN A 153 21.64 -5.86 -0.50
N LEU A 154 20.95 -6.66 0.33
CA LEU A 154 21.59 -7.65 1.20
C LEU A 154 21.87 -9.00 0.52
N PHE A 155 20.93 -9.50 -0.29
CA PHE A 155 20.95 -10.86 -0.83
C PHE A 155 21.10 -10.92 -2.36
N GLY A 156 21.18 -9.77 -3.02
CA GLY A 156 21.29 -9.61 -4.48
C GLY A 156 19.94 -9.55 -5.21
N GLU A 157 19.99 -9.29 -6.51
CA GLU A 157 18.82 -9.02 -7.37
C GLU A 157 17.76 -10.12 -7.44
N ARG A 158 18.09 -11.34 -7.01
CA ARG A 158 17.15 -12.48 -6.98
C ARG A 158 16.20 -12.43 -5.78
N PHE A 159 16.41 -11.50 -4.85
CA PHE A 159 15.53 -11.33 -3.72
C PHE A 159 14.22 -10.66 -4.17
N GLU A 160 13.10 -11.33 -3.90
CA GLU A 160 11.77 -10.78 -4.06
C GLU A 160 10.96 -11.07 -2.81
N LEU A 161 10.32 -10.04 -2.25
CA LEU A 161 9.27 -10.27 -1.27
C LEU A 161 8.05 -10.79 -2.02
N THR A 162 7.71 -12.05 -1.75
CA THR A 162 6.46 -12.63 -2.26
C THR A 162 5.30 -11.83 -1.68
N LYS A 163 4.73 -10.91 -2.45
CA LYS A 163 3.44 -10.30 -2.10
C LYS A 163 2.48 -11.43 -1.77
N ARG A 164 1.73 -11.34 -0.67
CA ARG A 164 0.64 -12.27 -0.41
C ARG A 164 -0.27 -12.22 -1.63
N LYS A 165 -0.24 -13.26 -2.47
CA LYS A 165 -1.24 -13.42 -3.52
C LYS A 165 -2.58 -13.46 -2.79
N LYS A 166 -3.45 -12.46 -3.03
CA LYS A 166 -4.85 -12.51 -2.58
C LYS A 166 -5.36 -13.92 -2.81
N GLY A 167 -5.78 -14.56 -1.71
CA GLY A 167 -6.26 -15.93 -1.73
C GLY A 167 -7.36 -16.05 -2.77
N PHE A 168 -7.61 -17.25 -3.28
CA PHE A 168 -8.66 -17.49 -4.28
C PHE A 168 -10.01 -16.86 -3.89
N TRP A 169 -10.30 -16.78 -2.59
CA TRP A 169 -11.51 -16.21 -1.99
C TRP A 169 -11.50 -14.67 -1.80
N GLU A 170 -10.34 -14.02 -1.91
CA GLU A 170 -10.17 -12.56 -1.74
C GLU A 170 -10.10 -11.83 -3.09
N ARG A 171 -10.11 -12.58 -4.20
CA ARG A 171 -10.15 -12.02 -5.55
C ARG A 171 -11.59 -11.68 -5.88
N GLU A 172 -11.84 -10.41 -6.22
CA GLU A 172 -13.11 -10.04 -6.85
C GLU A 172 -13.32 -10.92 -8.09
N PRO A 173 -14.49 -11.56 -8.25
CA PRO A 173 -14.76 -12.38 -9.42
C PRO A 173 -14.68 -11.49 -10.66
N ARG A 174 -13.61 -11.63 -11.44
CA ARG A 174 -13.55 -11.06 -12.79
C ARG A 174 -14.57 -11.83 -13.62
N TYR A 175 -15.63 -11.14 -14.03
CA TYR A 175 -16.57 -11.68 -15.01
C TYR A 175 -15.79 -11.98 -16.29
N VAL A 176 -15.57 -13.26 -16.56
CA VAL A 176 -15.09 -13.74 -17.85
C VAL A 176 -16.34 -13.92 -18.68
N PRO A 177 -16.57 -13.12 -19.75
CA PRO A 177 -17.70 -13.37 -20.64
C PRO A 177 -17.56 -14.79 -21.19
N ASP A 178 -18.65 -15.56 -21.13
CA ASP A 178 -18.71 -16.95 -21.57
C ASP A 178 -18.09 -17.12 -22.95
N SER A 179 -17.26 -18.16 -23.09
CA SER A 179 -16.57 -18.56 -24.31
C SER A 179 -17.50 -19.01 -25.45
N GLU A 180 -18.80 -18.76 -25.36
CA GLU A 180 -19.77 -19.04 -26.42
C GLU A 180 -19.76 -18.02 -27.56
N GLN A 181 -19.04 -16.90 -27.43
CA GLN A 181 -18.66 -16.07 -28.58
C GLN A 181 -17.30 -16.49 -29.16
N THR A 182 -17.07 -17.79 -29.25
CA THR A 182 -16.11 -18.31 -30.22
C THR A 182 -16.73 -18.10 -31.59
N ILE A 183 -16.33 -17.02 -32.26
CA ILE A 183 -16.62 -16.73 -33.66
C ILE A 183 -16.59 -18.06 -34.44
N PRO A 184 -17.69 -18.52 -35.06
CA PRO A 184 -17.65 -19.76 -35.80
C PRO A 184 -16.63 -19.60 -36.92
N LYS A 185 -15.62 -20.46 -36.92
CA LYS A 185 -14.64 -20.57 -37.99
C LYS A 185 -15.43 -20.98 -39.23
N VAL A 186 -15.68 -20.04 -40.14
CA VAL A 186 -16.30 -20.32 -41.45
C VAL A 186 -15.34 -21.25 -42.19
N VAL A 187 -15.66 -22.55 -42.18
CA VAL A 187 -14.97 -23.55 -42.99
C VAL A 187 -15.56 -23.42 -44.39
N GLY A 188 -14.78 -22.85 -45.32
CA GLY A 188 -15.15 -22.80 -46.74
C GLY A 188 -15.21 -24.21 -47.33
N PRO A 189 -16.08 -24.47 -48.32
CA PRO A 189 -16.24 -25.79 -48.90
C PRO A 189 -14.97 -26.24 -49.61
N GLU A 190 -14.50 -27.45 -49.30
CA GLU A 190 -13.38 -28.10 -49.98
C GLU A 190 -13.67 -28.21 -51.49
N ARG A 191 -12.71 -27.80 -52.32
CA ARG A 191 -12.77 -28.01 -53.77
C ARG A 191 -12.61 -29.50 -54.08
N PRO A 192 -13.46 -30.11 -54.91
CA PRO A 192 -13.21 -31.47 -55.40
C PRO A 192 -12.00 -31.48 -56.34
N THR A 193 -11.05 -32.39 -56.10
CA THR A 193 -9.94 -32.70 -57.01
C THR A 193 -10.46 -33.47 -58.23
N PRO A 194 -10.12 -33.06 -59.46
CA PRO A 194 -10.53 -33.79 -60.66
C PRO A 194 -9.71 -35.08 -60.87
N PRO A 195 -10.26 -36.06 -61.61
CA PRO A 195 -9.62 -37.36 -61.90
C PRO A 195 -8.45 -37.27 -62.87
#